data_AF-A0A419FCY9-F1
#
_entry.id   AF-A0A419FCY9-F1
#
_cell.length_a   1.000
_cell.length_b   1.000
_cell.length_c   1.000
_cell.angle_alpha   90.00
_cell.angle_beta   90.00
_cell.angle_gamma   90.00
#
_symmetry.space_group_name_H-M   'P 1'
#
loop_
_entity.id
_entity.type
_entity.pdbx_description
1 polymer ?
#
loop_
_entity_poly.entity_id
_entity_poly.type
_entity_poly.pdbx_seq_one_letter_code
_entity_poly.pdbx_strand_id
1 'polypeptide(L)'
;MSQKYEDPCTTDLSRFGWRERKMAAELLTASCDQGLPCDFDDDGVTIMFNTHSGNVFLTNSEYQVAMMNGDKLESWYNCPYCGHEGFKEDMAHDPQDEECSRYQQYLGILESPAEDEEGEDAEV
;
A
#
# COMPACT_ATOMS: atom_id res chain seq x y z
N MET A 1 36.21 -7.75 7.08
CA MET A 1 34.98 -8.40 7.57
C MET A 1 33.86 -7.95 6.67
N SER A 2 33.25 -8.86 5.90
CA SER A 2 32.05 -8.53 5.13
C SER A 2 30.92 -8.33 6.14
N GLN A 3 30.33 -7.14 6.20
CA GLN A 3 29.09 -6.94 6.95
C GLN A 3 28.05 -7.86 6.33
N LYS A 4 27.49 -8.78 7.12
CA LYS A 4 26.31 -9.51 6.71
C LYS A 4 25.18 -8.48 6.63
N TYR A 5 24.71 -8.19 5.43
CA TYR A 5 23.47 -7.45 5.23
C TYR A 5 22.34 -8.37 5.71
N GLU A 6 21.74 -8.04 6.84
CA GLU A 6 20.47 -8.67 7.23
C GLU A 6 19.38 -8.05 6.36
N ASP A 7 18.53 -8.92 5.79
CA ASP A 7 17.33 -8.47 5.08
C ASP A 7 16.42 -7.76 6.10
N PRO A 8 16.01 -6.50 5.83
CA PRO A 8 15.13 -5.76 6.72
C PRO A 8 13.76 -6.44 6.88
N CYS A 9 13.35 -7.29 5.94
CA CYS A 9 12.08 -7.98 5.94
C CYS A 9 12.24 -9.50 6.07
N THR A 10 11.24 -10.15 6.65
CA THR A 10 11.22 -11.61 6.76
C THR A 10 9.82 -12.18 6.84
N THR A 11 9.63 -13.34 6.22
CA THR A 11 8.42 -14.18 6.34
C THR A 11 8.63 -15.35 7.33
N ASP A 12 9.81 -15.45 7.94
CA ASP A 12 10.13 -16.48 8.92
C ASP A 12 9.50 -16.12 10.28
N LEU A 13 8.38 -16.77 10.60
CA LEU A 13 7.64 -16.58 11.86
C LEU A 13 8.49 -16.86 13.12
N SER A 14 9.59 -17.60 13.02
CA SER A 14 10.49 -17.81 14.16
C SER A 14 11.22 -16.51 14.57
N ARG A 15 11.35 -15.55 13.65
CA ARG A 15 11.91 -14.22 13.89
C ARG A 15 10.88 -13.23 14.45
N PHE A 16 9.60 -13.61 14.54
CA PHE A 16 8.55 -12.75 15.06
C PHE A 16 8.50 -12.86 16.59
N GLY A 17 8.55 -11.71 17.26
CA GLY A 17 8.30 -11.60 18.69
C GLY A 17 6.85 -11.93 19.05
N TRP A 18 6.53 -11.83 20.35
CA TRP A 18 5.14 -12.02 20.81
C TRP A 18 4.20 -10.94 20.23
N ARG A 19 4.68 -9.70 20.16
CA ARG A 19 3.92 -8.56 19.63
C ARG A 19 3.64 -8.75 18.14
N GLU A 20 4.66 -9.09 17.36
CA GLU A 20 4.58 -9.25 15.90
C GLU A 20 3.68 -10.43 15.53
N ARG A 21 3.71 -11.52 16.32
CA ARG A 21 2.77 -12.64 16.16
C ARG A 21 1.32 -12.24 16.46
N LYS A 22 1.08 -11.33 17.42
CA LYS A 22 -0.26 -10.79 17.64
C LYS A 22 -0.73 -9.95 16.46
N MET A 23 0.12 -9.07 15.94
CA MET A 23 -0.21 -8.27 14.74
C MET A 23 -0.48 -9.17 13.52
N ALA A 24 0.31 -10.24 13.33
CA ALA A 24 0.05 -11.25 12.31
C ALA A 24 -1.32 -11.91 12.48
N ALA A 25 -1.71 -12.24 13.72
CA ALA A 25 -3.02 -12.82 14.01
C ALA A 25 -4.17 -11.83 13.76
N GLU A 26 -3.97 -10.54 14.08
CA GLU A 26 -4.92 -9.47 13.80
C GLU A 26 -5.16 -9.32 12.30
N LEU A 27 -4.10 -9.31 11.48
CA LEU A 27 -4.22 -9.27 10.01
C LEU A 27 -4.99 -10.47 9.45
N LEU A 28 -4.68 -11.68 9.92
CA LEU A 28 -5.38 -12.90 9.49
C LEU A 28 -6.85 -12.90 9.91
N THR A 29 -7.15 -12.37 11.09
CA THR A 29 -8.55 -12.25 11.57
C THR A 29 -9.31 -11.24 10.73
N ALA A 30 -8.72 -10.07 10.49
CA ALA A 30 -9.33 -9.03 9.66
C ALA A 30 -9.56 -9.51 8.22
N SER A 31 -8.62 -10.26 7.62
CA SER A 31 -8.81 -10.80 6.28
C SER A 31 -9.91 -11.85 6.20
N CYS A 32 -10.14 -12.63 7.27
CA CYS A 32 -11.28 -13.55 7.35
C CYS A 32 -12.61 -12.80 7.47
N ASP A 33 -12.65 -11.74 8.27
CA ASP A 33 -13.88 -11.01 8.60
C ASP A 33 -14.30 -10.01 7.53
N GLN A 34 -13.33 -9.35 6.89
CA GLN A 34 -13.53 -8.21 5.98
C GLN A 34 -13.19 -8.55 4.52
N GLY A 35 -12.43 -9.63 4.29
CA GLY A 35 -11.76 -9.88 3.01
C GLY A 35 -10.45 -9.10 2.88
N LEU A 36 -9.82 -9.21 1.71
CA LEU A 36 -8.67 -8.38 1.32
C LEU A 36 -9.17 -7.03 0.77
N PRO A 37 -8.35 -5.96 0.82
CA PRO A 37 -8.68 -4.70 0.15
C PRO A 37 -9.04 -4.93 -1.32
N CYS A 38 -9.99 -4.16 -1.86
CA CYS A 38 -10.50 -4.38 -3.21
C CYS A 38 -9.47 -4.14 -4.33
N ASP A 39 -8.39 -3.42 -4.02
CA ASP A 39 -7.28 -3.09 -4.90
C ASP A 39 -6.03 -3.95 -4.63
N PHE A 40 -6.14 -4.98 -3.79
CA PHE A 40 -5.04 -5.87 -3.40
C PHE A 40 -5.20 -7.26 -4.03
N ASP A 41 -4.20 -7.71 -4.77
CA ASP A 41 -4.17 -9.03 -5.43
C ASP A 41 -4.01 -10.17 -4.42
N ASP A 42 -4.73 -11.28 -4.62
CA ASP A 42 -4.72 -12.45 -3.75
C ASP A 42 -3.68 -13.52 -4.14
N ASP A 43 -2.95 -13.33 -5.24
CA ASP A 43 -1.86 -14.24 -5.62
C ASP A 43 -0.64 -14.09 -4.71
N GLY A 44 -0.15 -15.22 -4.19
CA GLY A 44 1.07 -15.24 -3.39
C GLY A 44 0.99 -14.52 -2.04
N VAL A 45 -0.20 -14.30 -1.49
CA VAL A 45 -0.38 -13.57 -0.22
C VAL A 45 0.39 -14.23 0.93
N THR A 46 1.20 -13.43 1.61
CA THR A 46 2.02 -13.87 2.75
C THR A 46 2.13 -12.79 3.81
N ILE A 47 2.42 -13.20 5.04
CA ILE A 47 2.69 -12.29 6.16
C ILE A 47 4.19 -11.96 6.15
N MET A 48 4.50 -10.67 6.17
CA MET A 48 5.85 -10.16 6.23
C MET A 48 6.05 -9.26 7.46
N PHE A 49 7.24 -9.36 8.07
CA PHE A 49 7.67 -8.53 9.18
C PHE A 49 8.87 -7.68 8.77
N ASN A 50 8.72 -6.36 8.82
CA ASN A 50 9.83 -5.42 8.71
C ASN A 50 10.47 -5.22 10.09
N THR A 51 11.66 -5.79 10.24
CA THR A 51 12.45 -5.81 11.49
C THR A 51 12.97 -4.44 11.90
N HIS A 52 13.06 -3.48 10.97
CA HIS A 52 13.50 -2.12 11.27
C HIS A 52 12.36 -1.26 11.81
N SER A 53 11.16 -1.36 11.23
CA SER A 53 10.00 -0.55 11.65
C SER A 53 9.17 -1.20 12.75
N GLY A 54 9.25 -2.52 12.93
CA GLY A 54 8.37 -3.23 13.86
C GLY A 54 7.00 -3.57 13.26
N ASN A 55 6.78 -3.32 11.96
CA ASN A 55 5.50 -3.51 11.29
C ASN A 55 5.36 -4.93 10.74
N VAL A 56 4.16 -5.48 10.91
CA VAL A 56 3.73 -6.73 10.28
C VAL A 56 2.60 -6.40 9.32
N PHE A 57 2.64 -6.98 8.14
CA PHE A 57 1.73 -6.66 7.05
C PHE A 57 1.52 -7.87 6.13
N LEU A 58 0.45 -7.82 5.34
CA LEU A 58 0.25 -8.73 4.22
C LEU A 58 0.95 -8.15 2.99
N THR A 59 1.61 -9.01 2.22
CA THR A 59 2.14 -8.70 0.90
C THR A 59 1.81 -9.82 -0.06
N ASN A 60 2.03 -9.60 -1.35
CA ASN A 60 1.64 -10.52 -2.43
C ASN A 60 2.71 -10.55 -3.53
N SER A 61 2.44 -11.28 -4.62
CA SER A 61 3.35 -11.38 -5.77
C SER A 61 3.66 -10.02 -6.44
N GLU A 62 2.77 -9.03 -6.31
CA GLU A 62 2.90 -7.69 -6.87
C GLU A 62 3.52 -6.67 -5.89
N TYR A 63 4.06 -7.14 -4.76
CA TYR A 63 4.66 -6.30 -3.72
C TYR A 63 3.72 -5.25 -3.12
N GLN A 64 2.41 -5.44 -3.23
CA GLN A 64 1.45 -4.59 -2.55
C GLN A 64 1.55 -4.83 -1.05
N VAL A 65 1.12 -3.85 -0.26
CA VAL A 65 1.14 -3.91 1.21
C VAL A 65 -0.27 -3.68 1.72
N ALA A 66 -0.77 -4.55 2.58
CA ALA A 66 -2.01 -4.33 3.33
C ALA A 66 -1.73 -4.41 4.84
N MET A 67 -2.25 -3.44 5.58
CA MET A 67 -1.98 -3.23 7.01
C MET A 67 -3.26 -2.85 7.75
N MET A 68 -3.25 -3.05 9.07
CA MET A 68 -4.33 -2.57 9.93
C MET A 68 -4.28 -1.03 10.03
N ASN A 69 -5.35 -0.37 9.60
CA ASN A 69 -5.64 1.04 9.84
C ASN A 69 -6.77 1.13 10.88
N GLY A 70 -6.40 1.20 12.16
CA GLY A 70 -7.36 0.99 13.25
C GLY A 70 -7.99 -0.41 13.17
N ASP A 71 -9.30 -0.47 12.96
CA ASP A 71 -10.06 -1.73 12.88
C ASP A 71 -10.20 -2.28 11.45
N LYS A 72 -9.66 -1.61 10.43
CA LYS A 72 -9.81 -1.99 9.03
C LYS A 72 -8.52 -2.54 8.44
N LEU A 73 -8.64 -3.55 7.58
CA LEU A 73 -7.53 -3.99 6.73
C LEU A 73 -7.55 -3.17 5.44
N GLU A 74 -6.52 -2.34 5.23
CA GLU A 74 -6.45 -1.42 4.09
C GLU A 74 -5.08 -1.49 3.40
N SER A 75 -5.06 -1.16 2.11
CA SER A 75 -3.84 -1.04 1.33
C SER A 75 -3.00 0.14 1.81
N TRP A 76 -1.70 -0.08 1.94
CA TRP A 76 -0.68 0.93 2.21
C TRP A 76 0.03 1.26 0.90
N TYR A 77 0.02 2.54 0.54
CA TYR A 77 0.53 3.01 -0.74
C TYR A 77 1.89 3.67 -0.58
N ASN A 78 2.67 3.65 -1.65
CA ASN A 78 3.87 4.46 -1.80
C ASN A 78 3.81 5.20 -3.14
N CYS A 79 3.99 6.51 -3.12
CA CYS A 79 4.15 7.30 -4.33
C CYS A 79 5.50 6.94 -4.95
N PRO A 80 5.55 6.36 -6.17
CA PRO A 80 6.80 5.89 -6.76
C PRO A 80 7.75 7.03 -7.17
N TYR A 81 7.24 8.26 -7.19
CA TYR A 81 7.97 9.44 -7.67
C TYR A 81 8.63 10.24 -6.54
N CYS A 82 7.93 10.45 -5.42
CA CYS A 82 8.45 11.23 -4.29
C CYS A 82 8.71 10.40 -3.02
N GLY A 83 8.30 9.13 -3.00
CA GLY A 83 8.45 8.25 -1.84
C GLY A 83 7.51 8.58 -0.68
N HIS A 84 6.47 9.41 -0.89
CA HIS A 84 5.42 9.61 0.12
C HIS A 84 4.64 8.32 0.33
N GLU A 85 4.41 7.94 1.59
CA GLU A 85 3.82 6.66 1.96
C GLU A 85 2.66 6.87 2.94
N GLY A 86 1.64 6.01 2.88
CA GLY A 86 0.51 6.08 3.80
C GLY A 86 -0.71 5.26 3.39
N PHE A 87 -1.73 5.28 4.25
CA PHE A 87 -3.07 4.86 3.86
C PHE A 87 -3.70 5.87 2.90
N LYS A 88 -4.81 5.51 2.26
CA LYS A 88 -5.41 6.32 1.19
C LYS A 88 -5.69 7.77 1.62
N GLU A 89 -6.19 7.97 2.83
CA GLU A 89 -6.45 9.29 3.41
C GLU A 89 -5.18 10.13 3.66
N ASP A 90 -4.03 9.48 3.84
CA ASP A 90 -2.73 10.12 4.07
C ASP A 90 -1.98 10.41 2.77
N MET A 91 -2.47 9.92 1.63
CA MET A 91 -1.79 10.02 0.34
C MET A 91 -1.95 11.38 -0.35
N ALA A 92 -2.74 12.30 0.21
CA ALA A 92 -2.74 13.70 -0.21
C ALA A 92 -1.42 14.37 0.19
N HIS A 93 -0.61 14.75 -0.80
CA HIS A 93 0.69 15.38 -0.57
C HIS A 93 1.02 16.44 -1.63
N ASP A 94 1.91 17.37 -1.28
CA ASP A 94 2.37 18.41 -2.19
C ASP A 94 3.27 17.80 -3.28
N PRO A 95 2.81 17.75 -4.55
CA PRO A 95 3.56 17.12 -5.62
C PRO A 95 4.76 17.99 -6.00
N GLN A 96 5.96 17.43 -5.88
CA GLN A 96 7.18 18.07 -6.38
C GLN A 96 7.33 17.90 -7.90
N ASP A 97 6.51 17.03 -8.50
CA ASP A 97 6.51 16.62 -9.91
C ASP A 97 5.06 16.28 -10.37
N GLU A 98 4.73 16.53 -11.64
CA GLU A 98 3.42 16.24 -12.25
C GLU A 98 3.05 14.76 -12.17
N GLU A 99 4.04 13.88 -12.20
CA GLU A 99 3.84 12.43 -12.04
C GLU A 99 3.29 12.06 -10.65
N CYS A 100 3.62 12.82 -9.60
CA CYS A 100 3.00 12.66 -8.28
C CYS A 100 1.50 12.99 -8.33
N SER A 101 1.12 14.05 -9.05
CA SER A 101 -0.30 14.42 -9.21
C SER A 101 -1.08 13.36 -9.98
N ARG A 102 -0.49 12.81 -11.06
CA ARG A 102 -1.11 11.72 -11.84
C ARG A 102 -1.33 10.47 -10.98
N TYR A 103 -0.37 10.12 -10.13
CA TYR A 103 -0.53 9.00 -9.20
C TYR A 103 -1.64 9.26 -8.17
N GLN A 104 -1.71 10.48 -7.60
CA GLN A 104 -2.81 10.85 -6.71
C GLN A 104 -4.18 10.82 -7.41
N GLN A 105 -4.26 11.16 -8.70
CA GLN A 105 -5.48 11.00 -9.51
C GLN A 105 -5.85 9.53 -9.73
N TYR A 106 -4.88 8.67 -10.02
CA TYR A 106 -5.09 7.23 -10.14
C TYR A 106 -5.69 6.63 -8.86
N LEU A 107 -5.21 7.08 -7.70
CA LEU A 107 -5.78 6.68 -6.40
C LEU A 107 -7.15 7.30 -6.11
N GLY A 108 -7.61 8.26 -6.93
CA GLY A 108 -8.86 9.00 -6.73
C GLY A 108 -8.79 10.02 -5.60
N ILE A 109 -7.60 10.56 -5.31
CA ILE A 109 -7.36 11.59 -4.29
C ILE A 109 -7.53 12.99 -4.90
N LEU A 110 -6.95 13.18 -6.10
CA LEU A 110 -7.13 14.39 -6.89
C LEU A 110 -8.13 14.13 -8.00
N GLU A 111 -8.94 15.13 -8.35
CA GLU A 111 -9.79 15.07 -9.52
C GLU A 111 -8.92 15.10 -10.80
N SER A 112 -9.29 14.28 -11.79
CA SER A 112 -8.74 14.41 -13.13
C SER A 112 -9.20 15.74 -13.72
N PRO A 113 -8.35 16.48 -14.48
CA PRO A 113 -8.82 17.62 -15.23
C PRO A 113 -9.99 17.18 -16.12
N ALA A 114 -11.04 18.00 -16.20
CA ALA A 114 -12.15 17.75 -17.10
C ALA A 114 -11.59 17.59 -18.52
N GLU A 115 -11.95 16.48 -19.19
CA GLU A 115 -11.74 16.38 -20.63
C GLU A 115 -12.59 17.47 -21.27
N ASP A 116 -11.96 18.46 -21.91
CA ASP A 116 -12.68 19.43 -22.71
C ASP A 116 -13.45 18.65 -23.79
N GLU A 117 -14.79 18.67 -23.74
CA GLU A 117 -15.63 18.19 -24.83
C GLU A 117 -15.21 18.95 -26.10
N GLU A 118 -14.47 18.30 -26.99
CA GLU A 118 -14.18 18.85 -28.31
C GLU A 118 -15.52 19.21 -28.96
N GLY A 119 -15.72 20.51 -29.13
CA GLY A 119 -16.92 21.08 -29.72
C GLY A 119 -17.24 20.38 -31.03
N GLU A 120 -18.43 19.82 -31.09
CA GLU A 120 -19.05 19.33 -32.31
C GLU A 120 -19.21 20.55 -33.25
N ASP A 121 -18.20 20.79 -34.10
CA ASP A 121 -18.25 21.80 -35.14
C ASP A 121 -19.33 21.39 -36.14
N ALA A 122 -20.53 21.92 -35.95
CA ALA A 122 -21.63 21.87 -36.90
C ALA A 122 -21.22 22.60 -38.19
N GLU A 123 -20.83 21.86 -39.23
CA GLU A 123 -20.71 22.40 -40.57
C GLU A 123 -22.11 22.74 -41.14
N VAL A 124 -22.25 24.01 -41.52
CA VAL A 124 -23.42 24.68 -42.12
C VAL A 124 -23.58 24.40 -43.62
#